data_AF-A0A0C2WS42-F1
#
_entry.id   AF-A0A0C2WS42-F1
#
_cell.length_a   1.000
_cell.length_b   1.000
_cell.length_c   1.000
_cell.angle_alpha   90.00
_cell.angle_beta   90.00
_cell.angle_gamma   90.00
#
_symmetry.space_group_name_H-M   'P 1'
#
loop_
_entity.id
_entity.type
_entity.pdbx_description
1 polymer ?
#
loop_
_entity_poly.entity_id
_entity_poly.type
_entity_poly.pdbx_seq_one_letter_code
_entity_poly.pdbx_strand_id
1 'polypeptide(L)'
;MKSTNEESNPGTAFKTLMEERDLLFEFIAMIQKRLKIEIKHLGELRALQATWNPKWSDSGVSTLTSPLLSHISNGELHQKHHFIK
;
A
#
# COMPACT_ATOMS: atom_id res chain seq x y z
N MET A 1 -28.55 30.66 28.10
CA MET A 1 -27.65 30.06 29.10
C MET A 1 -27.35 28.63 28.69
N LYS A 2 -26.11 28.36 28.26
CA LYS A 2 -25.23 27.27 28.74
C LYS A 2 -24.04 27.24 27.77
N SER A 3 -23.05 28.07 28.06
CA SER A 3 -21.70 27.91 27.51
C SER A 3 -21.16 26.60 28.08
N THR A 4 -21.03 25.57 27.25
CA THR A 4 -20.22 24.40 27.58
C THR A 4 -18.75 24.80 27.49
N ASN A 5 -18.30 25.56 28.50
CA ASN A 5 -16.89 25.52 28.90
C ASN A 5 -16.70 24.14 29.54
N GLU A 6 -16.46 23.13 28.71
CA GLU A 6 -15.68 21.99 29.16
C GLU A 6 -14.25 22.51 29.29
N GLU A 7 -13.92 23.06 30.46
CA GLU A 7 -12.54 23.24 30.85
C GLU A 7 -11.90 21.84 30.81
N SER A 8 -11.19 21.58 29.71
CA SER A 8 -10.38 20.39 29.57
C SER A 8 -9.34 20.42 30.69
N ASN A 9 -9.56 19.58 31.70
CA ASN A 9 -8.65 19.46 32.82
C ASN A 9 -7.28 19.04 32.26
N PRO A 10 -6.16 19.72 32.59
CA PRO A 10 -4.87 19.47 31.92
C PRO A 10 -4.40 18.01 31.97
N GLY A 11 -4.78 17.26 33.02
CA GLY A 11 -4.53 15.82 33.11
C GLY A 11 -5.30 14.99 32.08
N THR A 12 -6.52 15.39 31.73
CA THR A 12 -7.34 14.76 30.69
C THR A 12 -6.78 15.07 29.31
N ALA A 13 -6.44 16.34 29.04
CA ALA A 13 -5.83 16.73 27.76
C ALA A 13 -4.52 15.98 27.47
N PHE A 14 -3.65 15.87 28.48
CA PHE A 14 -2.39 15.15 28.35
C PHE A 14 -2.60 13.65 28.12
N LYS A 15 -3.58 13.05 28.81
CA LYS A 15 -3.93 11.64 28.63
C LYS A 15 -4.43 11.36 27.21
N THR A 16 -5.33 12.20 26.69
CA THR A 16 -5.83 12.08 25.32
C THR A 16 -4.71 12.21 24.29
N LEU A 17 -3.78 13.15 24.46
CA LEU A 17 -2.62 13.28 23.58
C LEU A 17 -1.73 12.03 23.57
N MET A 18 -1.57 11.38 24.73
CA MET A 18 -0.80 10.13 24.83
C MET A 18 -1.51 8.98 24.11
N GLU A 19 -2.84 8.87 24.24
CA GLU A 19 -3.65 7.87 23.54
C GLU A 19 -3.62 8.08 22.02
N GLU A 20 -3.77 9.32 21.55
CA GLU A 20 -3.68 9.66 20.12
C GLU A 20 -2.30 9.35 19.54
N ARG A 21 -1.23 9.62 20.31
CA ARG A 21 0.14 9.28 19.94
C ARG A 21 0.29 7.77 19.74
N ASP A 22 -0.23 6.97 20.66
CA ASP A 22 -0.12 5.51 20.59
C ASP A 22 -0.89 4.95 19.39
N LEU A 23 -2.11 5.44 19.14
CA LEU A 23 -2.90 5.11 17.95
C LEU A 23 -2.18 5.48 16.64
N LEU A 24 -1.53 6.64 16.61
CA LEU A 24 -0.73 7.06 15.44
C LEU A 24 0.46 6.11 15.21
N PHE A 25 1.13 5.66 16.27
CA PHE A 25 2.22 4.68 16.12
C PHE A 25 1.73 3.34 15.59
N GLU A 26 0.59 2.85 16.07
CA GLU A 26 -0.02 1.62 15.56
C GLU A 26 -0.38 1.74 14.07
N PHE A 27 -0.96 2.87 13.68
CA PHE A 27 -1.27 3.15 12.30
C PHE A 27 -0.01 3.19 11.42
N ILE A 28 1.04 3.89 11.85
CA ILE A 28 2.31 3.95 11.13
C ILE A 28 2.92 2.55 11.00
N ALA A 29 2.91 1.73 12.06
CA ALA A 29 3.41 0.37 12.02
C ALA A 29 2.64 -0.51 11.02
N MET A 30 1.31 -0.36 10.96
CA MET A 30 0.46 -1.03 9.98
C MET A 30 0.82 -0.61 8.55
N ILE A 31 0.98 0.69 8.29
CA ILE A 31 1.40 1.20 6.98
C ILE A 31 2.79 0.66 6.60
N GLN A 32 3.76 0.68 7.50
CA GLN A 32 5.09 0.10 7.24
C GLN A 32 5.02 -1.39 6.88
N LYS A 33 4.15 -2.16 7.55
CA LYS A 33 3.92 -3.57 7.22
C LYS A 33 3.29 -3.73 5.83
N ARG A 34 2.28 -2.92 5.50
CA ARG A 34 1.66 -2.88 4.16
C ARG A 34 2.71 -2.61 3.08
N LEU A 35 3.57 -1.61 3.28
CA LEU A 35 4.64 -1.26 2.35
C LEU A 35 5.62 -2.41 2.12
N LYS A 36 6.04 -3.11 3.19
CA LYS A 36 6.91 -4.29 3.06
C LYS A 36 6.26 -5.41 2.24
N ILE A 37 4.96 -5.65 2.43
CA ILE A 37 4.21 -6.65 1.66
C ILE A 37 4.17 -6.24 0.19
N GLU A 38 3.86 -4.98 -0.11
CA GLU A 38 3.82 -4.47 -1.48
C GLU A 38 5.18 -4.56 -2.18
N ILE A 39 6.26 -4.14 -1.52
CA ILE A 39 7.62 -4.24 -2.06
C ILE A 39 7.97 -5.70 -2.40
N LYS A 40 7.65 -6.64 -1.49
CA LYS A 40 7.88 -8.06 -1.73
C LYS A 40 7.08 -8.56 -2.94
N HIS A 41 5.78 -8.24 -2.98
CA HIS A 41 4.90 -8.62 -4.08
C HIS A 41 5.40 -8.09 -5.42
N LEU A 42 5.84 -6.83 -5.51
CA LEU A 42 6.44 -6.26 -6.71
C LEU A 42 7.72 -7.00 -7.13
N GLY A 43 8.56 -7.39 -6.16
CA GLY A 43 9.75 -8.19 -6.44
C GLY A 43 9.40 -9.54 -7.06
N GLU A 44 8.36 -10.20 -6.54
CA GLU A 44 7.85 -11.47 -7.07
C GLU A 44 7.25 -11.32 -8.48
N LEU A 45 6.50 -10.25 -8.74
CA LEU A 45 5.97 -9.96 -10.08
C LEU A 45 7.10 -9.73 -11.11
N ARG A 46 8.15 -8.98 -10.75
CA ARG A 46 9.33 -8.80 -11.62
C ARG A 46 10.05 -10.11 -11.89
N ALA A 47 10.22 -10.94 -10.85
CA ALA A 47 10.85 -12.24 -11.00
C ALA A 47 10.04 -13.15 -11.93
N LEU A 48 8.70 -13.14 -11.78
CA LEU A 48 7.80 -13.86 -12.68
C LEU A 48 7.90 -13.31 -14.12
N GLN A 49 7.98 -12.00 -14.29
CA GLN A 49 8.18 -11.37 -15.60
C GLN A 49 9.49 -11.81 -16.28
N ALA A 50 10.56 -11.95 -15.52
CA ALA A 50 11.84 -12.42 -16.05
C ALA A 50 11.79 -13.86 -16.59
N THR A 51 10.83 -14.68 -16.16
CA THR A 51 10.65 -16.06 -16.64
C THR A 51 9.80 -16.19 -17.90
N TRP A 52 9.30 -15.07 -18.45
CA TRP A 52 8.45 -15.10 -19.63
C TRP A 52 9.19 -15.61 -20.85
N ASN A 53 8.52 -16.45 -21.64
CA ASN A 53 8.98 -16.78 -22.96
C ASN A 53 8.55 -15.67 -23.93
N PRO A 54 9.49 -14.92 -24.54
CA PRO A 54 9.14 -13.83 -25.46
C PRO A 54 8.38 -14.33 -26.68
N LYS A 55 8.49 -15.62 -27.04
CA LYS A 55 7.72 -16.19 -28.16
C LYS A 55 6.22 -16.25 -27.90
N TRP A 56 5.76 -16.11 -26.66
CA TRP A 56 4.32 -16.13 -26.37
C TRP A 56 3.58 -14.96 -27.03
N SER A 57 4.19 -13.77 -27.10
CA SER A 57 3.58 -12.60 -27.76
C SER A 57 3.39 -12.80 -29.25
N ASP A 58 4.26 -13.59 -29.88
CA ASP A 58 4.31 -13.77 -31.33
C ASP A 58 3.66 -15.10 -31.77
N SER A 59 3.16 -15.87 -30.80
CA SER A 59 2.54 -17.17 -31.03
C SER A 59 1.02 -17.10 -31.14
N GLY A 60 0.41 -18.20 -31.60
CA GLY A 60 -1.04 -18.36 -31.59
C GLY A 60 -1.68 -18.38 -30.19
N VAL A 61 -0.89 -18.47 -29.11
CA VAL A 61 -1.39 -18.39 -27.72
C VAL A 61 -1.31 -16.97 -27.13
N SER A 62 -0.91 -15.97 -27.92
CA SER A 62 -0.83 -14.56 -27.48
C SER A 62 -2.16 -14.07 -26.91
N THR A 63 -3.28 -14.35 -27.57
CA THR A 63 -4.62 -13.95 -27.10
C THR A 63 -4.98 -14.48 -25.71
N LEU A 64 -4.45 -15.65 -25.33
CA LEU A 64 -4.66 -16.26 -24.01
C LEU A 64 -3.69 -15.71 -22.96
N THR A 65 -2.45 -15.41 -23.36
CA THR A 65 -1.38 -15.02 -22.44
C THR A 65 -1.34 -13.52 -22.19
N SER A 66 -1.61 -12.69 -23.20
CA SER A 66 -1.52 -11.22 -23.13
C SER A 66 -2.31 -10.59 -21.98
N PRO A 67 -3.55 -11.01 -21.63
CA PRO A 67 -4.26 -10.43 -20.49
C PRO A 67 -3.52 -10.65 -19.16
N LEU A 68 -2.95 -11.83 -18.96
CA LEU A 68 -2.19 -12.16 -17.75
C LEU A 68 -0.87 -11.38 -17.70
N LEU A 69 -0.14 -11.34 -18.81
CA LEU A 69 1.13 -10.58 -18.91
C LEU A 69 0.89 -9.09 -18.66
N SER A 70 -0.18 -8.53 -19.24
CA SER A 70 -0.60 -7.14 -19.03
C SER A 70 -0.99 -6.87 -17.57
N HIS A 71 -1.74 -7.77 -16.92
CA HIS A 71 -2.09 -7.62 -15.51
C HIS A 71 -0.85 -7.57 -14.61
N ILE A 72 0.11 -8.47 -14.83
CA ILE A 72 1.36 -8.53 -14.09
C ILE A 72 2.17 -7.24 -14.29
N SER A 73 2.31 -6.76 -15.53
CA SER A 73 3.02 -5.50 -15.82
C SER A 73 2.31 -4.25 -15.28
N ASN A 74 0.98 -4.20 -15.32
CA ASN A 74 0.20 -3.06 -14.82
C ASN A 74 0.18 -3.00 -13.29
N GLY A 75 0.24 -4.15 -12.61
CA GLY A 75 0.42 -4.22 -11.15
C GLY A 75 1.66 -3.45 -10.69
N GLU A 76 2.71 -3.39 -11.50
CA GLU A 76 3.92 -2.60 -11.20
C GLU A 76 3.75 -1.09 -11.39
N LEU A 77 2.90 -0.66 -12.33
CA LEU A 77 2.68 0.75 -12.67
C LEU A 77 1.79 1.45 -11.63
N HIS A 78 0.71 0.80 -11.19
CA HIS A 78 -0.24 1.41 -10.24
C HIS A 78 0.39 1.68 -8.87
N GLN A 79 1.37 0.88 -8.43
CA GLN A 79 2.07 1.15 -7.17
C GLN A 79 3.12 2.25 -7.29
N LYS A 80 3.85 2.38 -8.42
CA LYS A 80 4.82 3.48 -8.61
C LYS A 80 4.17 4.87 -8.49
N HIS A 81 2.93 5.04 -8.95
CA HIS A 81 2.20 6.32 -8.84
C HIS A 81 1.75 6.67 -7.41
N HIS A 82 1.59 5.68 -6.51
CA HIS A 82 1.17 5.91 -5.13
C HIS A 82 2.34 6.40 -4.23
N PHE A 83 3.59 6.32 -4.71
CA PHE A 83 4.79 6.75 -3.97
C PHE A 83 5.38 8.10 -4.42
N ILE A 84 4.88 8.70 -5.51
CA ILE A 84 5.45 9.93 -6.12
C ILE A 84 4.43 11.10 -6.10
N LYS A 85 3.57 11.17 -5.08
CA LYS A 85 2.68 12.33 -4.87
C LYS A 85 2.69 12.77 -3.42
#